data_AF-A0A1E5JUW5-F1
#
_entry.id   AF-A0A1E5JUW5-F1
#
_cell.length_a   1.000
_cell.length_b   1.000
_cell.length_c   1.000
_cell.angle_alpha   90.00
_cell.angle_beta   90.00
_cell.angle_gamma   90.00
#
_symmetry.space_group_name_H-M   'P 1'
#
loop_
_entity.id
_entity.type
_entity.pdbx_description
1 polymer ?
#
loop_
_entity_poly.entity_id
_entity_poly.type
_entity_poly.pdbx_seq_one_letter_code
_entity_poly.pdbx_strand_id
1 'polypeptide(L)'
;MSKFFVSLPLMMVICVVSYATQIYKWTDSKGNVHFSDTPRQGAITVTIPETQSFSSPTPSNPQTPAQKSEQLEQDDTIKLKHSYTKIAIANPQTGATIRNNQGFVAVSAEVEPELRSGDKLQLIYDNGALGEPQTSPMFEIKGMYRGTHTLAVQVVDTDGNVVETSDPITIYVFRPRVGMVPGTAR
;
A
#
# COMPACT_ATOMS: atom_id res chain seq x y z
N MET A 1 69.28 -21.99 -8.66
CA MET A 1 68.11 -22.82 -9.06
C MET A 1 67.04 -22.66 -8.00
N SER A 2 65.76 -22.63 -8.41
CA SER A 2 64.51 -22.32 -7.66
C SER A 2 64.36 -20.86 -7.16
N LYS A 3 63.61 -19.97 -7.86
CA LYS A 3 62.13 -19.75 -7.82
C LYS A 3 61.67 -19.44 -6.37
N PHE A 4 61.06 -18.29 -6.03
CA PHE A 4 59.74 -17.84 -6.49
C PHE A 4 59.47 -16.38 -6.07
N PHE A 5 58.67 -15.73 -6.89
CA PHE A 5 58.00 -14.44 -6.72
C PHE A 5 57.34 -14.26 -5.34
N VAL A 6 57.47 -13.08 -4.75
CA VAL A 6 56.44 -12.53 -3.84
C VAL A 6 55.99 -11.19 -4.41
N SER A 7 55.13 -11.30 -5.42
CA SER A 7 54.26 -10.23 -5.89
C SER A 7 53.17 -10.02 -4.84
N LEU A 8 53.07 -8.79 -4.34
CA LEU A 8 51.95 -8.23 -3.61
C LEU A 8 50.61 -8.55 -4.33
N PRO A 9 49.55 -8.88 -3.59
CA PRO A 9 48.43 -7.93 -3.51
C PRO A 9 47.94 -7.82 -2.06
N LEU A 10 48.11 -6.66 -1.42
CA LEU A 10 47.05 -5.65 -1.33
C LEU A 10 45.68 -6.28 -1.04
N MET A 11 45.49 -6.64 0.23
CA MET A 11 44.23 -7.07 0.82
C MET A 11 43.20 -5.93 0.64
N MET A 12 42.37 -6.09 -0.39
CA MET A 12 41.29 -5.19 -0.74
C MET A 12 40.20 -5.27 0.33
N VAL A 13 40.17 -4.27 1.21
CA VAL A 13 39.05 -4.02 2.13
C VAL A 13 37.88 -3.52 1.29
N ILE A 14 36.87 -4.37 1.08
CA ILE A 14 35.60 -3.98 0.45
C ILE A 14 34.74 -3.34 1.55
N CYS A 15 34.77 -2.01 1.65
CA CYS A 15 33.75 -1.26 2.38
C CYS A 15 32.44 -1.30 1.59
N VAL A 16 31.45 -2.03 2.11
CA VAL A 16 30.07 -1.92 1.62
C VAL A 16 29.52 -0.60 2.14
N VAL A 17 29.50 0.42 1.30
CA VAL A 17 28.83 1.68 1.59
C VAL A 17 27.36 1.47 1.29
N SER A 18 26.54 1.33 2.34
CA SER A 18 25.08 1.33 2.22
C SER A 18 24.63 2.73 1.83
N TYR A 19 24.31 2.94 0.56
CA TYR A 19 23.66 4.18 0.11
C TYR A 19 22.21 4.17 0.57
N ALA A 20 21.88 5.00 1.56
CA ALA A 20 20.50 5.34 1.88
C ALA A 20 19.90 6.12 0.69
N THR A 21 18.98 5.50 -0.04
CA THR A 21 18.30 6.12 -1.18
C THR A 21 17.41 7.25 -0.68
N GLN A 22 17.87 8.49 -0.83
CA GLN A 22 17.11 9.70 -0.53
C GLN A 22 16.26 10.05 -1.75
N ILE A 23 14.94 10.03 -1.58
CA ILE A 23 13.97 10.38 -2.62
C ILE A 23 13.66 11.88 -2.49
N TYR A 24 13.88 12.65 -3.55
CA TYR A 24 13.63 14.09 -3.56
C TYR A 24 12.32 14.40 -4.28
N LYS A 25 11.47 15.24 -3.68
CA LYS A 25 10.19 15.71 -4.23
C LYS A 25 10.33 17.18 -4.66
N TRP A 26 9.84 17.53 -5.84
CA TRP A 26 9.61 18.93 -6.21
C TRP A 26 8.27 19.11 -6.91
N THR A 27 7.75 20.34 -6.82
CA THR A 27 6.52 20.74 -7.50
C THR A 27 6.90 21.72 -8.60
N ASP A 28 6.45 21.46 -9.84
CA ASP A 28 6.68 22.38 -10.94
C ASP A 28 5.73 23.60 -10.87
N SER A 29 5.97 24.60 -11.72
CA SER A 29 5.15 25.82 -11.79
C SER A 29 3.72 25.59 -12.28
N LYS A 30 3.35 24.35 -12.61
CA LYS A 30 2.01 23.92 -13.01
C LYS A 30 1.34 23.05 -11.95
N GLY A 31 1.95 22.91 -10.76
CA GLY A 31 1.40 22.16 -9.64
C GLY A 31 1.61 20.64 -9.71
N ASN A 32 2.36 20.13 -10.68
CA ASN A 32 2.62 18.69 -10.76
C ASN A 32 3.79 18.31 -9.86
N VAL A 33 3.62 17.23 -9.11
CA VAL A 33 4.63 16.71 -8.19
C VAL A 33 5.47 15.66 -8.90
N HIS A 34 6.80 15.85 -8.88
CA HIS A 34 7.78 14.95 -9.44
C HIS A 34 8.69 14.41 -8.34
N PHE A 35 9.12 13.15 -8.48
CA PHE A 35 10.07 12.49 -7.59
C PHE A 35 11.32 12.07 -8.38
N SER A 36 12.52 12.29 -7.83
CA SER A 36 13.77 11.82 -8.44
C SER A 36 14.82 11.48 -7.38
N ASP A 37 15.67 10.52 -7.75
CA ASP A 37 16.81 10.06 -6.97
C ASP A 37 18.12 10.78 -7.35
N THR A 38 18.05 11.85 -8.16
CA THR A 38 19.21 12.64 -8.60
C THR A 38 19.08 14.13 -8.23
N PRO A 39 20.08 14.73 -7.56
CA PRO A 39 19.99 16.13 -7.12
C PRO A 39 20.13 17.11 -8.29
N ARG A 40 19.29 18.14 -8.33
CA ARG A 40 19.39 19.28 -9.27
C ARG A 40 19.54 20.60 -8.50
N GLN A 41 20.12 21.62 -9.13
CA GLN A 41 20.31 22.93 -8.51
C GLN A 41 18.97 23.54 -8.07
N GLY A 42 18.87 23.93 -6.79
CA GLY A 42 17.66 24.48 -6.15
C GLY A 42 16.94 23.55 -5.17
N ALA A 43 17.46 22.36 -4.89
CA ALA A 43 16.88 21.45 -3.89
C ALA A 43 17.05 21.98 -2.46
N ILE A 44 15.94 22.05 -1.71
CA ILE A 44 15.92 22.35 -0.28
C ILE A 44 15.83 21.03 0.49
N THR A 45 16.69 20.86 1.49
CA THR A 45 16.75 19.67 2.34
C THR A 45 15.49 19.52 3.18
N VAL A 46 14.80 18.39 3.06
CA VAL A 46 13.70 18.02 3.96
C VAL A 46 14.27 17.14 5.07
N THR A 47 14.19 17.63 6.30
CA THR A 47 14.56 16.87 7.51
C THR A 47 13.41 15.94 7.85
N ILE A 48 13.68 14.63 7.87
CA ILE A 48 12.71 13.63 8.33
C ILE A 48 12.66 13.71 9.86
N PRO A 49 11.50 13.97 10.49
CA PRO A 49 11.39 13.92 11.94
C PRO A 49 11.60 12.49 12.45
N GLU A 50 12.31 12.36 13.57
CA GLU A 50 12.60 11.08 14.21
C GLU A 50 11.34 10.29 14.56
N THR A 51 11.46 8.97 14.45
CA THR A 51 10.46 7.96 14.77
C THR A 51 9.87 8.17 16.17
N GLN A 52 8.55 8.35 16.24
CA GLN A 52 7.84 8.35 17.51
C GLN A 52 7.77 6.93 18.07
N SER A 53 8.55 6.68 19.12
CA SER A 53 8.42 5.49 19.96
C SER A 53 7.07 5.51 20.68
N PHE A 54 6.25 4.48 20.45
CA PHE A 54 4.99 4.29 21.15
C PHE A 54 5.24 4.00 22.64
N SER A 55 4.60 4.78 23.52
CA SER A 55 4.29 4.37 24.90
C SER A 55 2.78 4.33 25.04
N SER A 56 2.25 3.19 25.49
CA SER A 56 0.81 2.93 25.62
C SER A 56 0.12 3.93 26.56
N PRO A 57 -1.07 4.47 26.23
CA PRO A 57 -1.82 5.31 27.15
C PRO A 57 -2.66 4.48 28.13
N THR A 58 -2.53 4.79 29.42
CA THR A 58 -3.47 4.43 30.49
C THR A 58 -4.72 5.32 30.38
N PRO A 59 -5.95 4.81 30.63
CA PRO A 59 -7.17 5.57 30.42
C PRO A 59 -7.37 6.64 31.50
N SER A 60 -7.62 7.88 31.09
CA SER A 60 -8.14 8.94 31.95
C SER A 60 -9.27 9.71 31.27
N ASN A 61 -10.24 10.08 32.11
CA ASN A 61 -11.59 10.59 31.88
C ASN A 61 -11.63 11.94 31.08
N PRO A 62 -12.70 12.24 30.32
CA PRO A 62 -12.75 13.43 29.47
C PRO A 62 -13.20 14.69 30.22
N GLN A 63 -12.46 15.78 30.03
CA GLN A 63 -12.94 17.16 30.19
C GLN A 63 -12.61 17.97 28.94
N THR A 64 -13.66 18.52 28.34
CA THR A 64 -13.71 19.53 27.28
C THR A 64 -14.03 20.89 27.93
N PRO A 65 -13.84 22.10 27.33
CA PRO A 65 -13.18 22.50 26.07
C PRO A 65 -12.14 23.63 26.25
N ALA A 66 -11.29 23.84 25.22
CA ALA A 66 -10.82 25.19 24.90
C ALA A 66 -10.82 25.41 23.38
N GLN A 67 -11.65 26.36 22.98
CA GLN A 67 -11.86 26.88 21.65
C GLN A 67 -10.65 27.71 21.20
N LYS A 68 -10.07 27.41 20.05
CA LYS A 68 -9.30 28.39 19.29
C LYS A 68 -9.67 28.31 17.81
N SER A 69 -10.43 29.32 17.40
CA SER A 69 -10.73 29.65 16.02
C SER A 69 -9.47 30.17 15.34
N GLU A 70 -9.09 29.57 14.22
CA GLU A 70 -8.33 30.24 13.17
C GLU A 70 -9.10 30.02 11.87
N GLN A 71 -9.45 31.15 11.25
CA GLN A 71 -10.34 31.30 10.10
C GLN A 71 -9.49 31.71 8.89
N LEU A 72 -9.97 31.31 7.70
CA LEU A 72 -9.60 31.75 6.35
C LEU A 72 -8.36 31.04 5.80
N GLU A 73 -8.40 30.42 4.61
CA GLU A 73 -8.88 31.00 3.36
C GLU A 73 -9.77 30.06 2.54
N GLN A 74 -10.86 30.66 2.02
CA GLN A 74 -11.76 30.13 1.01
C GLN A 74 -11.19 30.54 -0.35
N ASP A 75 -10.88 29.57 -1.21
CA ASP A 75 -10.93 29.77 -2.66
C ASP A 75 -11.92 28.75 -3.25
N ASP A 76 -12.87 29.28 -3.99
CA ASP A 76 -14.08 28.62 -4.44
C ASP A 76 -13.79 27.72 -5.64
N THR A 77 -13.74 26.41 -5.38
CA THR A 77 -14.60 25.49 -6.10
C THR A 77 -15.15 24.49 -5.09
N ILE A 78 -16.27 24.83 -4.47
CA ILE A 78 -17.10 23.85 -3.75
C ILE A 78 -17.71 22.92 -4.82
N LYS A 79 -16.90 22.07 -5.45
CA LYS A 79 -17.36 20.70 -5.71
C LYS A 79 -17.61 20.19 -4.30
N LEU A 80 -18.87 20.04 -3.89
CA LEU A 80 -19.19 19.27 -2.70
C LEU A 80 -18.48 17.93 -2.87
N LYS A 81 -17.32 17.75 -2.21
CA LYS A 81 -16.58 16.51 -2.22
C LYS A 81 -17.47 15.56 -1.45
N HIS A 82 -18.22 14.76 -2.20
CA HIS A 82 -18.98 13.67 -1.64
C HIS A 82 -17.96 12.73 -1.02
N SER A 83 -18.02 12.57 0.30
CA SER A 83 -17.09 11.75 1.06
C SER A 83 -17.77 10.45 1.44
N TYR A 84 -17.06 9.34 1.28
CA TYR A 84 -17.48 8.06 1.80
C TYR A 84 -17.12 7.99 3.29
N THR A 85 -18.08 7.64 4.14
CA THR A 85 -17.85 7.54 5.59
C THR A 85 -17.25 6.20 5.97
N LYS A 86 -17.48 5.17 5.17
CA LYS A 86 -16.93 3.82 5.38
C LYS A 86 -16.63 3.17 4.05
N ILE A 87 -15.42 2.65 3.93
CA ILE A 87 -15.04 1.72 2.86
C ILE A 87 -14.20 0.64 3.51
N ALA A 88 -14.62 -0.62 3.35
CA ALA A 88 -13.90 -1.76 3.92
C ALA A 88 -14.09 -3.02 3.09
N ILE A 89 -13.16 -3.95 3.22
CA ILE A 89 -13.37 -5.32 2.74
C ILE A 89 -14.15 -6.08 3.82
N ALA A 90 -15.38 -6.49 3.50
CA ALA A 90 -16.25 -7.26 4.37
C ALA A 90 -15.94 -8.77 4.35
N ASN A 91 -15.38 -9.28 3.26
CA ASN A 91 -14.89 -10.65 3.18
C ASN A 91 -13.80 -10.73 2.10
N PRO A 92 -12.69 -11.46 2.31
CA PRO A 92 -12.26 -12.12 3.53
C PRO A 92 -12.01 -11.16 4.69
N GLN A 93 -12.04 -11.67 5.91
CA GLN A 93 -11.63 -10.91 7.09
C GLN A 93 -10.10 -10.78 7.14
N THR A 94 -9.59 -9.75 7.83
CA THR A 94 -8.15 -9.61 8.07
C THR A 94 -7.61 -10.85 8.80
N GLY A 95 -6.43 -11.33 8.37
CA GLY A 95 -5.80 -12.55 8.85
C GLY A 95 -6.41 -13.86 8.31
N ALA A 96 -7.41 -13.81 7.43
CA ALA A 96 -8.02 -15.02 6.89
C ALA A 96 -7.00 -15.90 6.14
N THR A 97 -7.11 -17.21 6.32
CA THR A 97 -6.32 -18.20 5.58
C THR A 97 -7.15 -18.83 4.47
N ILE A 98 -6.79 -18.56 3.22
CA ILE A 98 -7.43 -19.15 2.04
C ILE A 98 -6.70 -20.44 1.66
N ARG A 99 -7.43 -21.56 1.69
CA ARG A 99 -6.94 -22.88 1.25
C ARG A 99 -7.57 -23.25 -0.08
N ASN A 100 -6.97 -22.79 -1.18
CA ASN A 100 -7.48 -23.05 -2.52
C ASN A 100 -6.33 -23.38 -3.48
N ASN A 101 -6.39 -24.55 -4.12
CA ASN A 101 -5.35 -25.04 -5.03
C ASN A 101 -5.20 -24.16 -6.29
N GLN A 102 -6.28 -23.51 -6.71
CA GLN A 102 -6.32 -22.63 -7.88
C GLN A 102 -5.93 -21.18 -7.54
N GLY A 103 -5.71 -20.85 -6.26
CA GLY A 103 -5.46 -19.48 -5.83
C GLY A 103 -6.65 -18.54 -6.11
N PHE A 104 -7.86 -19.08 -6.04
CA PHE A 104 -9.09 -18.30 -6.17
C PHE A 104 -9.48 -17.68 -4.83
N VAL A 105 -9.73 -16.37 -4.83
CA VAL A 105 -10.21 -15.60 -3.68
C VAL A 105 -11.39 -14.74 -4.13
N ALA A 106 -12.52 -14.90 -3.46
CA ALA A 106 -13.69 -14.05 -3.62
C ALA A 106 -13.64 -12.94 -2.57
N VAL A 107 -13.78 -11.68 -3.00
CA VAL A 107 -13.68 -10.50 -2.14
C VAL A 107 -14.98 -9.69 -2.24
N SER A 108 -15.58 -9.36 -1.11
CA SER A 108 -16.73 -8.45 -1.03
C SER A 108 -16.37 -7.20 -0.25
N ALA A 109 -16.67 -6.05 -0.82
CA ALA A 109 -16.52 -4.74 -0.19
C ALA A 109 -17.83 -4.26 0.44
N GLU A 110 -17.69 -3.37 1.41
CA GLU A 110 -18.77 -2.59 2.02
C GLU A 110 -18.44 -1.11 1.84
N VAL A 111 -19.44 -0.33 1.43
CA VAL A 111 -19.32 1.11 1.18
C VAL A 111 -20.53 1.82 1.76
N GLU A 112 -20.28 2.87 2.55
CA GLU A 112 -21.32 3.73 3.11
C GLU A 112 -20.91 5.21 2.93
N PRO A 113 -21.82 6.09 2.46
CA PRO A 113 -23.12 5.76 1.86
C PRO A 113 -22.98 4.94 0.57
N GLU A 114 -24.11 4.53 -0.04
CA GLU A 114 -24.09 3.82 -1.32
C GLU A 114 -23.28 4.58 -2.37
N LEU A 115 -22.65 3.82 -3.28
CA LEU A 115 -21.78 4.36 -4.32
C LEU A 115 -22.53 5.41 -5.15
N ARG A 116 -21.94 6.60 -5.25
CA ARG A 116 -22.54 7.69 -6.02
C ARG A 116 -22.63 7.29 -7.50
N SER A 117 -23.66 7.79 -8.18
CA SER A 117 -23.78 7.61 -9.63
C SER A 117 -22.53 8.11 -10.36
N GLY A 118 -21.90 7.19 -11.12
CA GLY A 118 -20.68 7.44 -11.88
C GLY A 118 -19.41 6.95 -11.18
N ASP A 119 -19.38 6.94 -9.85
CA ASP A 119 -18.26 6.41 -9.08
C ASP A 119 -18.21 4.87 -9.21
N LYS A 120 -17.01 4.34 -9.08
CA LYS A 120 -16.71 2.92 -9.26
C LYS A 120 -15.77 2.44 -8.18
N LEU A 121 -15.85 1.16 -7.84
CA LEU A 121 -14.94 0.47 -6.95
C LEU A 121 -13.86 -0.26 -7.75
N GLN A 122 -12.65 -0.27 -7.22
CA GLN A 122 -11.53 -1.02 -7.78
C GLN A 122 -10.77 -1.72 -6.66
N LEU A 123 -10.43 -2.99 -6.89
CA LEU A 123 -9.68 -3.78 -5.93
C LEU A 123 -8.19 -3.46 -6.07
N ILE A 124 -7.51 -3.32 -4.94
CA ILE A 124 -6.05 -3.24 -4.84
C ILE A 124 -5.55 -4.56 -4.29
N TYR A 125 -4.59 -5.15 -4.99
CA TYR A 125 -3.91 -6.40 -4.64
C TYR A 125 -2.39 -6.16 -4.62
N ASP A 126 -1.75 -6.38 -3.47
CA ASP A 126 -0.32 -6.16 -3.25
C ASP A 126 0.15 -4.78 -3.76
N ASN A 127 -0.58 -3.73 -3.39
CA ASN A 127 -0.38 -2.32 -3.78
C ASN A 127 -0.56 -2.02 -5.28
N GLY A 128 -1.05 -2.96 -6.08
CA GLY A 128 -1.41 -2.76 -7.48
C GLY A 128 -2.92 -2.80 -7.71
N ALA A 129 -3.43 -1.93 -8.57
CA ALA A 129 -4.83 -1.99 -9.00
C ALA A 129 -5.10 -3.27 -9.81
N LEU A 130 -6.15 -3.99 -9.44
CA LEU A 130 -6.56 -5.24 -10.06
C LEU A 130 -7.87 -5.07 -10.80
N GLY A 131 -7.82 -5.27 -12.12
CA GLY A 131 -8.98 -5.14 -13.00
C GLY A 131 -9.44 -3.70 -13.21
N GLU A 132 -10.47 -3.54 -14.03
CA GLU A 132 -11.09 -2.24 -14.29
C GLU A 132 -12.04 -1.82 -13.16
N PRO A 133 -12.20 -0.51 -12.89
CA PRO A 133 -13.20 -0.03 -11.94
C PRO A 133 -14.62 -0.49 -12.32
N GLN A 134 -15.39 -0.95 -11.34
CA GLN A 134 -16.74 -1.48 -11.51
C GLN A 134 -17.69 -1.01 -10.40
N THR A 135 -19.00 -1.05 -10.64
CA THR A 135 -19.99 -0.65 -9.62
C THR A 135 -20.32 -1.77 -8.63
N SER A 136 -20.04 -3.03 -8.99
CA SER A 136 -20.25 -4.18 -8.12
C SER A 136 -19.24 -4.18 -6.97
N PRO A 137 -19.67 -4.38 -5.71
CA PRO A 137 -18.76 -4.54 -4.58
C PRO A 137 -18.14 -5.95 -4.51
N MET A 138 -18.34 -6.79 -5.52
CA MET A 138 -17.83 -8.16 -5.58
C MET A 138 -16.65 -8.26 -6.57
N PHE A 139 -15.55 -8.85 -6.10
CA PHE A 139 -14.33 -9.05 -6.86
C PHE A 139 -13.86 -10.50 -6.80
N GLU A 140 -13.17 -10.92 -7.84
CA GLU A 140 -12.55 -12.23 -7.92
C GLU A 140 -11.06 -12.08 -8.25
N ILE A 141 -10.23 -12.74 -7.45
CA ILE A 141 -8.80 -12.86 -7.72
C ILE A 141 -8.54 -14.30 -8.12
N LYS A 142 -7.92 -14.49 -9.28
CA LYS A 142 -7.57 -15.80 -9.84
C LYS A 142 -6.07 -15.97 -9.84
N GLY A 143 -5.61 -17.17 -9.49
CA GLY A 143 -4.19 -17.50 -9.54
C GLY A 143 -3.32 -16.80 -8.48
N MET A 144 -3.90 -16.32 -7.37
CA MET A 144 -3.14 -15.71 -6.27
C MET A 144 -2.07 -16.66 -5.76
N TYR A 145 -0.82 -16.20 -5.71
CA TYR A 145 0.31 -17.01 -5.28
C TYR A 145 0.15 -17.46 -3.82
N ARG A 146 0.97 -18.42 -3.40
CA ARG A 146 1.02 -18.81 -1.98
C ARG A 146 1.78 -17.75 -1.20
N GLY A 147 1.38 -17.49 0.04
CA GLY A 147 2.05 -16.55 0.92
C GLY A 147 1.11 -15.53 1.53
N THR A 148 1.68 -14.41 1.93
CA THR A 148 0.96 -13.27 2.53
C THR A 148 0.65 -12.27 1.44
N HIS A 149 -0.58 -11.78 1.41
CA HIS A 149 -1.06 -10.79 0.45
C HIS A 149 -1.82 -9.68 1.14
N THR A 150 -1.76 -8.48 0.59
CA THR A 150 -2.54 -7.33 1.05
C THR A 150 -3.66 -7.02 0.05
N LEU A 151 -4.85 -6.74 0.59
CA LEU A 151 -6.02 -6.35 -0.20
C LEU A 151 -6.57 -5.05 0.34
N ALA A 152 -6.95 -4.13 -0.53
CA ALA A 152 -7.72 -2.94 -0.21
C ALA A 152 -8.73 -2.67 -1.34
N VAL A 153 -9.71 -1.82 -1.12
CA VAL A 153 -10.63 -1.36 -2.16
C VAL A 153 -10.62 0.15 -2.20
N GLN A 154 -10.63 0.71 -3.40
CA GLN A 154 -10.67 2.15 -3.61
C GLN A 154 -11.91 2.56 -4.40
N VAL A 155 -12.40 3.77 -4.15
CA VAL A 155 -13.41 4.41 -4.99
C VAL A 155 -12.72 5.32 -6.00
N VAL A 156 -13.13 5.20 -7.26
CA VAL A 156 -12.64 5.96 -8.40
C VAL A 156 -13.80 6.76 -8.97
N ASP A 157 -13.61 8.06 -9.19
CA ASP A 157 -14.62 8.93 -9.77
C ASP A 157 -14.76 8.73 -11.29
N THR A 158 -15.69 9.46 -11.91
CA THR A 158 -15.91 9.43 -13.37
C THR A 158 -14.71 9.92 -14.18
N ASP A 159 -13.84 10.72 -13.57
CA ASP A 159 -12.66 11.31 -14.20
C ASP A 159 -11.42 10.38 -14.04
N GLY A 160 -11.56 9.26 -13.31
CA GLY A 160 -10.50 8.28 -13.06
C GLY A 160 -9.65 8.57 -11.82
N ASN A 161 -10.01 9.57 -11.02
CA ASN A 161 -9.27 9.91 -9.80
C ASN A 161 -9.71 9.03 -8.63
N VAL A 162 -8.75 8.66 -7.77
CA VAL A 162 -9.05 7.97 -6.52
C VAL A 162 -9.66 8.98 -5.53
N VAL A 163 -10.89 8.70 -5.11
CA VAL A 163 -11.64 9.52 -4.15
C VAL A 163 -11.28 9.12 -2.72
N GLU A 164 -11.27 7.82 -2.45
CA GLU A 164 -11.08 7.24 -1.11
C GLU A 164 -10.52 5.82 -1.25
N THR A 165 -9.77 5.35 -0.25
CA THR A 165 -9.23 3.98 -0.21
C THR A 165 -9.43 3.39 1.16
N SER A 166 -9.90 2.13 1.23
CA SER A 166 -10.08 1.43 2.48
C SER A 166 -8.76 1.15 3.19
N ASP A 167 -8.82 0.90 4.49
CA ASP A 167 -7.71 0.25 5.18
C ASP A 167 -7.38 -1.09 4.52
N PRO A 168 -6.09 -1.45 4.38
CA PRO A 168 -5.70 -2.72 3.82
C PRO A 168 -5.91 -3.85 4.82
N ILE A 169 -6.41 -4.98 4.34
CA ILE A 169 -6.40 -6.24 5.09
C ILE A 169 -5.25 -7.11 4.62
N THR A 170 -4.76 -7.97 5.52
CA THR A 170 -3.76 -8.99 5.17
C THR A 170 -4.44 -10.36 5.14
N ILE A 171 -4.17 -11.16 4.12
CA ILE A 171 -4.63 -12.55 4.04
C ILE A 171 -3.48 -13.50 3.76
N TYR A 172 -3.69 -14.78 4.05
CA TYR A 172 -2.71 -15.84 3.84
C TYR A 172 -3.24 -16.87 2.86
N VAL A 173 -2.52 -17.13 1.78
CA VAL A 173 -2.89 -18.16 0.80
C VAL A 173 -2.01 -19.38 0.94
N PHE A 174 -2.67 -20.52 1.14
CA PHE A 174 -2.04 -21.82 1.13
C PHE A 174 -2.56 -22.66 -0.04
N ARG A 175 -1.65 -23.19 -0.84
CA ARG A 175 -1.95 -24.17 -1.89
C ARG A 175 -1.53 -25.56 -1.40
N PRO A 176 -2.46 -26.38 -0.85
CA PRO A 176 -2.12 -27.74 -0.50
C PRO A 176 -1.68 -28.50 -1.75
N ARG A 177 -0.55 -29.19 -1.64
CA ARG A 177 -0.13 -30.16 -2.65
C ARG A 177 -1.12 -31.33 -2.61
N VAL A 178 -1.70 -31.67 -3.75
CA VAL A 178 -2.49 -32.90 -3.88
C VAL A 178 -1.48 -34.05 -3.92
N GLY A 179 -1.54 -34.93 -2.93
CA GLY A 179 -0.58 -36.03 -2.77
C GLY A 179 -0.71 -37.06 -3.91
N MET A 180 0.45 -37.46 -4.44
CA MET A 180 0.64 -38.61 -5.32
C MET A 180 -0.12 -39.82 -4.75
N VAL A 181 -0.98 -40.45 -5.55
CA VAL A 181 -1.61 -41.73 -5.20
C VAL A 181 -0.48 -42.73 -4.89
N PRO A 182 -0.43 -43.34 -3.69
CA PRO A 182 0.52 -44.40 -3.42
C PRO A 182 0.34 -45.48 -4.48
N GLY A 183 1.44 -45.84 -5.16
CA GLY A 183 1.44 -46.80 -6.24
C GLY A 183 0.66 -48.04 -5.82
N THR A 184 -0.32 -48.42 -6.64
CA THR A 184 -0.80 -49.79 -6.70
C THR A 184 0.40 -50.65 -7.12
N ALA A 185 1.15 -51.11 -6.13
CA ALA A 185 2.05 -52.23 -6.30
C ALA A 185 1.17 -53.40 -6.80
N ARG A 186 1.57 -53.93 -7.95
CA ARG A 186 0.94 -55.05 -8.65
C ARG A 186 0.88 -56.30 -7.79
#